data_AF-A0A5M9MR90-F1
#
_entry.id   AF-A0A5M9MR90-F1
#
_cell.length_a   1.000
_cell.length_b   1.000
_cell.length_c   1.000
_cell.angle_alpha   90.00
_cell.angle_beta   90.00
_cell.angle_gamma   90.00
#
_symmetry.space_group_name_H-M   'P 1'
#
loop_
_entity.id
_entity.type
_entity.pdbx_description
1 polymer ?
#
loop_
_entity_poly.entity_id
_entity_poly.type
_entity_poly.pdbx_seq_one_letter_code
_entity_poly.pdbx_strand_id
1 'polypeptide(L)'
;MENMDTNSTLGGVYLAGNDLLKSMAVGRQNNHVWTLETTGMLAQEHITSADRVITCNDTWRDPTPAVISELQKLMFRTALSVPYNSSHLLYRSYAWDQMIEQIQTANGIKVQDMSVFQVDYGYMAAGAAVMGVCLVVVASTFYEWWKIGRPITMSPTEIAKAFNAPVLKGDGLNGDLDGLLPIVGDRRVRYGEVRYSDAR
;
A
#
# COMPACT_ATOMS: atom_id res chain seq x y z
N MET A 1 0.64 -29.63 46.82
CA MET A 1 0.71 -29.32 45.37
C MET A 1 -0.72 -29.32 44.87
N GLU A 2 -1.30 -28.12 44.80
CA GLU A 2 -2.69 -27.91 44.40
C GLU A 2 -2.76 -27.95 42.87
N ASN A 3 -3.59 -28.85 42.32
CA ASN A 3 -3.80 -28.97 40.88
C ASN A 3 -4.48 -27.70 40.36
N MET A 4 -3.68 -26.77 39.82
CA MET A 4 -4.14 -25.55 39.13
C MET A 4 -4.70 -25.82 37.72
N ASP A 5 -5.06 -27.07 37.40
CA ASP A 5 -5.35 -27.53 36.04
C ASP A 5 -6.82 -27.42 35.60
N THR A 6 -7.71 -26.84 36.40
CA THR A 6 -9.14 -26.80 36.03
C THR A 6 -9.67 -25.37 35.88
N ASN A 7 -9.66 -24.90 34.62
CA ASN A 7 -10.53 -23.84 34.09
C ASN A 7 -10.34 -22.42 34.64
N SER A 8 -9.11 -22.02 34.98
CA SER A 8 -8.79 -20.62 35.34
C SER A 8 -7.93 -19.94 34.28
N THR A 9 -8.14 -18.65 34.05
CA THR A 9 -7.27 -17.82 33.19
C THR A 9 -5.82 -17.86 33.67
N LEU A 10 -5.59 -17.93 34.98
CA LEU A 10 -4.26 -18.08 35.57
C LEU A 10 -3.65 -19.46 35.28
N GLY A 11 -4.46 -20.52 35.27
CA GLY A 11 -4.04 -21.87 34.89
C GLY A 11 -3.67 -21.96 33.42
N GLY A 12 -4.42 -21.28 32.54
CA GLY A 12 -4.10 -21.18 31.11
C GLY A 12 -2.79 -20.42 30.84
N VAL A 13 -2.56 -19.31 31.55
CA VAL A 13 -1.28 -18.58 31.48
C VAL A 13 -0.12 -19.43 32.00
N TYR A 14 -0.32 -20.17 33.09
CA TYR A 14 0.67 -21.11 33.60
C TYR A 14 0.98 -22.22 32.59
N LEU A 15 -0.03 -22.83 31.96
CA LEU A 15 0.14 -23.87 30.96
C LEU A 15 0.94 -23.35 29.76
N ALA A 16 0.57 -22.19 29.22
CA ALA A 16 1.26 -21.58 28.09
C ALA A 16 2.70 -21.15 28.44
N GLY A 17 2.89 -20.56 29.63
CA GLY A 17 4.21 -20.19 30.13
C GLY A 17 5.10 -21.41 30.34
N ASN A 18 4.57 -22.49 30.89
CA ASN A 18 5.29 -23.75 31.05
C ASN A 18 5.63 -24.39 29.70
N ASP A 19 4.73 -24.37 28.71
CA ASP A 19 5.03 -24.91 27.38
C ASP A 19 6.16 -24.14 26.66
N LEU A 20 6.17 -22.81 26.80
CA LEU A 20 7.14 -21.94 26.12
C LEU A 20 8.49 -21.82 26.84
N LEU A 21 8.48 -21.79 28.17
CA LEU A 21 9.65 -21.45 29.00
C LEU A 21 10.26 -22.65 29.72
N LYS A 22 9.62 -23.83 29.68
CA LYS A 22 10.21 -25.03 30.28
C LYS A 22 11.52 -25.37 29.60
N SER A 23 12.58 -25.34 30.40
CA SER A 23 13.92 -25.67 29.97
C SER A 23 14.63 -26.47 31.06
N MET A 24 15.54 -27.34 30.65
CA MET A 24 16.26 -28.23 31.54
C MET A 24 17.68 -28.42 31.01
N ALA A 25 18.66 -28.29 31.90
CA ALA A 25 20.06 -28.58 31.62
C ALA A 25 20.51 -29.74 32.52
N VAL A 26 21.13 -30.74 31.92
CA VAL A 26 21.62 -31.94 32.61
C VAL A 26 23.10 -32.10 32.31
N GLY A 27 23.92 -32.02 33.35
CA GLY A 27 25.32 -32.45 33.27
C GLY A 27 25.41 -33.96 33.51
N ARG A 28 26.10 -34.68 32.62
CA ARG A 28 26.45 -36.10 32.79
C ARG A 28 27.96 -36.27 32.72
N GLN A 29 28.49 -37.19 33.50
CA GLN A 29 29.90 -37.57 33.47
C GLN A 29 30.02 -39.04 33.05
N ASN A 30 30.74 -39.31 31.98
CA ASN A 30 31.04 -40.66 31.50
C ASN A 30 32.53 -40.78 31.17
N ASN A 31 33.25 -41.73 31.76
CA ASN A 31 34.69 -42.00 31.49
C ASN A 31 35.56 -40.73 31.46
N HIS A 32 35.48 -39.89 32.49
CA HIS A 32 36.19 -38.62 32.61
C HIS A 32 35.83 -37.54 31.58
N VAL A 33 34.81 -37.76 30.74
CA VAL A 33 34.24 -36.76 29.85
C VAL A 33 32.96 -36.20 30.47
N TRP A 34 32.87 -34.88 30.57
CA TRP A 34 31.66 -34.18 30.96
C TRP A 34 30.86 -33.79 29.72
N THR A 35 29.57 -34.07 29.73
CA THR A 35 28.64 -33.70 28.66
C THR A 35 27.49 -32.90 29.24
N LEU A 36 27.23 -31.74 28.67
CA LEU A 36 26.06 -30.92 28.98
C LEU A 36 24.96 -31.18 27.94
N GLU A 37 23.82 -31.67 28.41
CA GLU A 37 22.61 -31.88 27.62
C GLU A 37 21.57 -30.82 28.00
N THR A 38 21.28 -29.89 27.10
CA THR A 38 20.27 -28.83 27.32
C THR A 38 19.03 -29.09 26.48
N THR A 39 17.86 -28.94 27.08
CA THR A 39 16.54 -29.04 26.43
C THR A 39 15.73 -27.78 26.70
N GLY A 40 14.95 -27.36 25.70
CA GLY A 40 14.20 -26.10 25.73
C GLY A 40 15.03 -24.88 25.29
N MET A 41 14.33 -23.81 24.88
CA MET A 41 14.94 -22.63 24.26
C MET A 41 15.73 -21.77 25.25
N LEU A 42 15.19 -21.53 26.45
CA LEU A 42 15.83 -20.66 27.44
C LEU A 42 17.23 -21.14 27.85
N ALA A 43 17.40 -22.45 28.05
CA ALA A 43 18.68 -23.04 28.43
C ALA A 43 19.75 -22.91 27.33
N GLN A 44 19.35 -22.88 26.06
CA GLN A 44 20.25 -22.71 24.92
C GLN A 44 20.59 -21.24 24.66
N GLU A 45 19.64 -20.32 24.85
CA GLU A 45 19.84 -18.90 24.57
C GLU A 45 20.69 -18.19 25.64
N HIS A 46 20.60 -18.66 26.89
CA HIS A 46 21.26 -18.02 28.03
C HIS A 46 22.60 -18.66 28.42
N ILE A 47 23.08 -19.66 27.68
CA ILE A 47 24.40 -20.24 27.93
C ILE A 47 25.50 -19.29 27.41
N THR A 48 26.38 -18.83 28.30
CA THR A 48 27.44 -17.86 27.96
C THR A 48 28.77 -18.53 27.69
N SER A 49 29.04 -19.65 28.36
CA SER A 49 30.19 -20.50 28.10
C SER A 49 29.76 -21.94 28.29
N ALA A 50 30.15 -22.81 27.35
CA ALA A 50 29.94 -24.24 27.41
C ALA A 50 31.29 -24.90 27.12
N ASP A 51 32.03 -25.30 28.14
CA ASP A 51 33.31 -25.99 27.93
C ASP A 51 33.07 -27.48 27.81
N ARG A 52 33.24 -27.99 26.59
CA ARG A 52 32.85 -29.36 26.23
C ARG A 52 33.85 -30.43 26.66
N VAL A 53 35.00 -30.06 27.23
CA VAL A 53 36.10 -31.04 27.31
C VAL A 53 36.71 -31.21 28.69
N ILE A 54 36.96 -30.20 29.53
CA ILE A 54 37.73 -30.44 30.78
C ILE A 54 37.32 -29.57 31.99
N THR A 55 36.80 -28.35 31.83
CA THR A 55 36.41 -27.53 32.98
C THR A 55 34.89 -27.39 33.08
N CYS A 56 34.27 -27.80 34.19
CA CYS A 56 32.87 -27.52 34.49
C CYS A 56 32.66 -26.03 34.78
N ASN A 57 33.02 -25.17 33.84
CA ASN A 57 32.90 -23.72 33.93
C ASN A 57 31.78 -23.22 33.02
N ASP A 58 30.69 -23.99 32.95
CA ASP A 58 29.50 -23.59 32.23
C ASP A 58 28.85 -22.45 33.00
N THR A 59 28.67 -21.34 32.31
CA THR A 59 28.05 -20.14 32.88
C THR A 59 26.78 -19.85 32.13
N TRP A 60 25.75 -19.44 32.88
CA TRP A 60 24.50 -18.98 32.32
C TRP A 60 24.28 -17.53 32.72
N ARG A 61 23.74 -16.76 31.77
CA ARG A 61 23.22 -15.43 32.04
C ARG A 61 21.87 -15.56 32.73
N ASP A 62 21.58 -14.64 33.66
CA ASP A 62 20.28 -14.59 34.33
C ASP A 62 19.13 -14.52 33.31
N PRO A 63 18.25 -15.55 33.24
CA PRO A 63 17.13 -15.59 32.30
C PRO A 63 15.88 -14.86 32.82
N THR A 64 15.89 -14.37 34.07
CA THR A 64 14.74 -13.71 34.71
C THR A 64 14.14 -12.57 33.86
N PRO A 65 14.94 -11.67 33.25
CA PRO A 65 14.39 -10.59 32.42
C PRO A 65 13.67 -11.11 31.16
N ALA A 66 14.19 -12.16 30.54
CA ALA A 66 13.58 -12.77 29.35
C ALA A 66 12.26 -13.47 29.71
N VAL A 67 12.24 -14.23 30.81
CA VAL A 67 11.05 -14.89 31.35
C VAL A 67 9.95 -13.87 31.65
N ILE A 68 10.28 -12.79 32.36
CA ILE A 68 9.32 -11.74 32.71
C ILE A 68 8.78 -11.05 31.45
N SER A 69 9.65 -10.71 30.50
CA SER A 69 9.26 -10.09 29.22
C SER A 69 8.28 -10.97 28.45
N GLU A 70 8.55 -12.27 28.32
CA GLU A 70 7.66 -13.18 27.59
C GLU A 70 6.33 -13.38 28.31
N LEU A 71 6.33 -13.50 29.64
CA LEU A 71 5.08 -13.55 30.42
C LEU A 71 4.27 -12.26 30.27
N GLN A 72 4.91 -11.09 30.30
CA GLN A 72 4.25 -9.80 30.07
C GLN A 72 3.64 -9.70 28.67
N LYS A 73 4.37 -10.14 27.63
CA LYS A 73 3.87 -10.18 26.25
C LYS A 73 2.68 -11.13 26.12
N LEU A 74 2.74 -12.32 26.72
CA LEU A 74 1.63 -13.27 26.73
C LEU A 74 0.41 -12.67 27.41
N MET A 75 0.55 -12.15 28.63
CA MET A 75 -0.53 -11.50 29.36
C MET A 75 -1.14 -10.34 28.57
N PHE A 76 -0.31 -9.49 27.97
CA PHE A 76 -0.77 -8.37 27.14
C PHE A 76 -1.55 -8.84 25.90
N ARG A 77 -1.04 -9.83 25.17
CA ARG A 77 -1.73 -10.42 24.01
C ARG A 77 -3.05 -11.08 24.41
N THR A 78 -3.08 -11.78 25.55
CA THR A 78 -4.34 -12.35 26.07
C THR A 78 -5.35 -11.26 26.42
N ALA A 79 -4.92 -10.18 27.08
CA ALA A 79 -5.79 -9.06 27.43
C ALA A 79 -6.38 -8.38 26.18
N LEU A 80 -5.61 -8.26 25.10
CA LEU A 80 -6.08 -7.75 23.81
C LEU A 80 -6.96 -8.72 23.02
N SER A 81 -6.94 -10.02 23.34
CA SER A 81 -7.73 -11.02 22.62
C SER A 81 -9.17 -11.16 23.16
N VAL A 82 -9.41 -10.75 24.40
CA VAL A 82 -10.74 -10.78 25.06
C VAL A 82 -11.81 -9.90 24.39
N PRO A 83 -11.53 -8.67 23.90
CA PRO A 83 -12.58 -7.80 23.36
C PRO A 83 -13.04 -8.11 21.93
N TYR A 84 -12.42 -9.06 21.20
CA TYR A 84 -12.75 -9.28 19.78
C TYR A 84 -13.82 -10.36 19.52
N ASN A 85 -14.25 -11.08 20.55
CA ASN A 85 -15.27 -12.12 20.39
C ASN A 85 -16.43 -11.97 21.39
N SER A 86 -17.29 -10.97 21.12
CA SER A 86 -18.51 -10.67 21.88
C SER A 86 -19.56 -11.79 21.86
N SER A 87 -19.29 -12.93 21.21
CA SER A 87 -20.26 -14.01 21.03
C SER A 87 -20.18 -15.12 22.08
N HIS A 88 -19.12 -15.17 22.90
CA HIS A 88 -18.99 -16.14 23.98
C HIS A 88 -19.02 -15.43 25.34
N LEU A 89 -20.22 -15.07 25.76
CA LEU A 89 -20.52 -14.75 27.16
C LEU A 89 -20.09 -15.94 28.03
N LEU A 90 -19.21 -15.71 28.99
CA LEU A 90 -18.81 -16.73 29.97
C LEU A 90 -20.02 -17.04 30.85
N TYR A 91 -20.65 -18.19 30.60
CA TYR A 91 -21.72 -18.72 31.46
C TYR A 91 -21.10 -19.16 32.79
N ARG A 92 -21.18 -18.33 33.82
CA ARG A 92 -20.88 -18.75 35.20
C ARG A 92 -22.15 -19.35 35.78
N SER A 93 -22.13 -20.65 36.04
CA SER A 93 -23.23 -21.32 36.74
C SER A 93 -23.29 -20.91 38.21
N TYR A 94 -24.53 -20.95 38.73
CA TYR A 94 -25.00 -20.80 40.11
C TYR A 94 -25.43 -19.38 40.52
N ALA A 95 -26.74 -19.18 40.40
CA ALA A 95 -27.59 -18.16 41.03
C ALA A 95 -27.17 -16.71 40.82
N TRP A 96 -28.04 -15.98 40.11
CA TRP A 96 -27.94 -14.57 39.69
C TRP A 96 -27.19 -14.38 38.37
N ASP A 97 -27.99 -14.23 37.32
CA ASP A 97 -27.60 -13.93 35.95
C ASP A 97 -26.97 -12.53 35.87
N GLN A 98 -25.68 -12.43 36.19
CA GLN A 98 -24.90 -11.22 35.97
C GLN A 98 -23.97 -11.42 34.78
N MET A 99 -24.31 -10.73 33.69
CA MET A 99 -23.49 -10.60 32.50
C MET A 99 -22.20 -9.84 32.87
N ILE A 100 -21.05 -10.54 32.88
CA ILE A 100 -19.76 -9.89 33.09
C ILE A 100 -19.32 -9.27 31.77
N GLU A 101 -19.67 -8.01 31.53
CA GLU A 101 -19.06 -7.21 30.46
C GLU A 101 -17.61 -6.91 30.82
N GLN A 102 -16.67 -7.67 30.26
CA GLN A 102 -15.23 -7.38 30.38
C GLN A 102 -14.79 -6.32 29.34
N ILE A 103 -15.48 -5.18 29.31
CA ILE A 103 -15.07 -4.04 28.49
C ILE A 103 -14.06 -3.22 29.31
N GLN A 104 -12.78 -3.57 29.18
CA GLN A 104 -11.70 -2.75 29.73
C GLN A 104 -11.35 -1.66 28.73
N THR A 105 -11.76 -0.42 28.98
CA THR A 105 -11.35 0.75 28.21
C THR A 105 -9.94 1.16 28.63
N ALA A 106 -8.93 0.59 27.97
CA ALA A 106 -7.55 1.05 28.14
C ALA A 106 -7.30 2.29 27.29
N ASN A 107 -6.94 3.40 27.93
CA ASN A 107 -6.59 4.63 27.22
C ASN A 107 -5.19 4.47 26.59
N GLY A 108 -5.14 4.10 25.32
CA GLY A 108 -3.89 3.89 24.57
C GLY A 108 -3.52 5.11 23.74
N ILE A 109 -2.28 5.59 23.90
CA ILE A 109 -1.73 6.62 23.01
C ILE A 109 -1.19 5.92 21.76
N LYS A 110 -1.89 6.05 20.64
CA LYS A 110 -1.43 5.54 19.34
C LYS A 110 -0.48 6.56 18.71
N VAL A 111 0.83 6.29 18.77
CA VAL A 111 1.81 7.03 17.98
C VAL A 111 1.86 6.39 16.59
N GLN A 112 1.48 7.16 15.57
CA GLN A 112 1.48 6.71 14.17
C GLN A 112 2.32 7.68 13.35
N ASP A 113 3.35 7.16 12.69
CA ASP A 113 4.15 7.94 11.74
C ASP A 113 3.29 8.23 10.51
N MET A 114 2.97 9.51 10.30
CA MET A 114 2.21 9.99 9.14
C MET A 114 3.21 10.63 8.16
N SER A 115 3.16 10.23 6.89
CA SER A 115 3.95 10.90 5.85
C SER A 115 3.41 12.31 5.63
N VAL A 116 4.11 13.32 6.16
CA VAL A 116 3.79 14.72 5.91
C VAL A 116 4.45 15.12 4.58
N PHE A 117 3.64 15.27 3.53
CA PHE A 117 4.12 15.79 2.26
C PHE A 117 4.32 17.30 2.38
N GLN A 118 5.58 17.74 2.41
CA GLN A 118 5.94 19.15 2.32
C GLN A 118 6.03 19.54 0.84
N VAL A 119 5.19 20.49 0.42
CA VAL A 119 5.25 21.04 -0.94
C VAL A 119 6.30 22.14 -0.97
N ASP A 120 7.28 22.00 -1.85
CA ASP A 120 8.24 23.05 -2.14
C ASP A 120 7.65 24.03 -3.17
N TYR A 121 7.31 25.23 -2.70
CA TYR A 121 6.70 26.28 -3.51
C TYR A 121 7.61 26.80 -4.63
N GLY A 122 8.93 26.62 -4.51
CA GLY A 122 9.89 27.02 -5.54
C GLY A 122 9.74 26.19 -6.80
N TYR A 123 9.69 24.87 -6.65
CA TYR A 123 9.45 23.96 -7.78
C TYR A 123 8.05 24.13 -8.38
N MET A 124 7.04 24.39 -7.55
CA MET A 124 5.68 24.65 -8.02
C MET A 124 5.60 25.93 -8.87
N ALA A 125 6.24 27.01 -8.41
CA ALA A 125 6.30 28.28 -9.13
C ALA A 125 7.07 28.14 -10.45
N ALA A 126 8.19 27.41 -10.45
CA ALA A 126 8.95 27.14 -11.67
C ALA A 126 8.11 26.36 -12.70
N GLY A 127 7.40 25.31 -12.26
CA GLY A 127 6.50 24.55 -13.12
C GLY A 127 5.37 25.40 -13.71
N ALA A 128 4.74 26.24 -12.89
CA ALA A 128 3.71 27.17 -13.33
C ALA A 128 4.23 28.19 -14.35
N ALA A 129 5.45 28.69 -14.18
CA ALA A 129 6.09 29.60 -15.12
C ALA A 129 6.33 28.92 -16.48
N VAL A 130 6.84 27.68 -16.50
CA VAL A 130 7.05 26.91 -17.74
C VAL A 130 5.72 26.69 -18.46
N MET A 131 4.65 26.32 -17.75
CA MET A 131 3.32 26.20 -18.34
C MET A 131 2.82 27.52 -18.94
N GLY A 132 3.05 28.65 -18.25
CA GLY A 132 2.72 29.98 -18.76
C GLY A 132 3.45 30.31 -20.06
N VAL A 133 4.75 30.01 -20.15
CA VAL A 133 5.53 30.21 -21.37
C VAL A 133 4.97 29.39 -22.54
N CYS A 134 4.65 28.11 -22.30
CA CYS A 134 4.02 27.27 -23.32
C CYS A 134 2.70 27.84 -23.83
N LEU A 135 1.85 28.36 -22.94
CA LEU A 135 0.59 28.99 -23.33
C LEU A 135 0.80 30.24 -24.18
N VAL A 136 1.80 31.07 -23.86
CA VAL A 136 2.13 32.26 -24.66
C VAL A 136 2.61 31.87 -26.05
N VAL A 137 3.45 30.84 -26.16
CA VAL A 137 3.91 30.31 -27.47
C VAL A 137 2.72 29.81 -28.29
N VAL A 138 1.83 29.02 -27.71
CA VAL A 138 0.63 28.54 -28.41
C VAL A 138 -0.31 29.69 -28.76
N ALA A 139 -0.53 30.66 -27.87
CA ALA A 139 -1.37 31.81 -28.18
C ALA A 139 -0.81 32.65 -29.33
N SER A 140 0.52 32.75 -29.44
CA SER A 140 1.20 33.47 -30.52
C SER A 140 0.96 32.85 -31.90
N THR A 141 0.73 31.55 -32.00
CA THR A 141 0.41 30.92 -33.30
C THR A 141 -1.00 31.24 -33.79
N PHE A 142 -1.90 31.65 -32.89
CA PHE A 142 -3.24 32.15 -33.22
C PHE A 142 -3.29 33.68 -33.36
N TYR A 143 -2.14 34.35 -33.26
CA TYR A 143 -2.06 35.78 -33.47
C TYR A 143 -2.48 36.10 -34.91
N GLU A 144 -3.42 37.04 -35.08
CA GLU A 144 -4.04 37.43 -36.35
C GLU A 144 -5.08 36.50 -36.97
N TRP A 145 -5.48 35.38 -36.33
CA TRP A 145 -6.62 34.59 -36.83
C TRP A 145 -7.91 35.44 -36.94
N TRP A 146 -8.07 36.42 -36.06
CA TRP A 146 -9.20 37.35 -36.04
C TRP A 146 -9.19 38.41 -37.16
N LYS A 147 -8.07 38.58 -37.91
CA LYS A 147 -8.01 39.51 -39.05
C LYS A 147 -8.59 38.91 -40.33
N ILE A 148 -8.96 37.63 -40.29
CA ILE A 148 -9.60 36.96 -41.41
C ILE A 148 -11.02 37.52 -41.53
N GLY A 149 -11.26 38.34 -42.55
CA GLY A 149 -12.54 39.04 -42.79
C GLY A 149 -13.72 38.14 -43.22
N ARG A 150 -13.70 36.85 -42.87
CA ARG A 150 -14.80 35.91 -43.07
C ARG A 150 -14.86 34.91 -41.91
N PRO A 151 -16.05 34.40 -41.52
CA PRO A 151 -16.13 33.24 -40.65
C PRO A 151 -15.43 32.08 -41.35
N ILE A 152 -14.29 31.63 -40.82
CA ILE A 152 -13.63 30.39 -41.27
C ILE A 152 -14.07 29.31 -40.31
N THR A 153 -14.74 28.29 -40.84
CA THR A 153 -14.99 27.07 -40.10
C THR A 153 -13.81 26.13 -40.32
N MET A 154 -13.28 25.50 -39.27
CA MET A 154 -12.29 24.41 -39.44
C MET A 154 -12.96 23.12 -39.95
N SER A 155 -13.96 23.26 -40.82
CA SER A 155 -14.68 22.15 -41.41
C SER A 155 -13.76 21.40 -42.38
N PRO A 156 -13.89 20.05 -42.47
CA PRO A 156 -13.09 19.25 -43.40
C PRO A 156 -13.16 19.73 -44.85
N THR A 157 -14.28 20.35 -45.24
CA THR A 157 -14.53 20.94 -46.56
C THR A 157 -13.74 22.23 -46.80
N GLU A 158 -13.64 23.12 -45.82
CA GLU A 158 -12.79 24.32 -45.93
C GLU A 158 -11.30 23.95 -45.93
N ILE A 159 -10.92 22.96 -45.12
CA ILE A 159 -9.55 22.42 -45.10
C ILE A 159 -9.20 21.81 -46.46
N ALA A 160 -10.07 20.97 -47.03
CA ALA A 160 -9.85 20.38 -48.35
C ALA A 160 -9.74 21.44 -49.47
N LYS A 161 -10.47 22.55 -49.36
CA LYS A 161 -10.34 23.70 -50.27
C LYS A 161 -9.01 24.43 -50.07
N ALA A 162 -8.57 24.65 -48.83
CA ALA A 162 -7.27 25.26 -48.53
C ALA A 162 -6.10 24.43 -49.06
N PHE A 163 -6.22 23.10 -49.07
CA PHE A 163 -5.28 22.17 -49.70
C PHE A 163 -5.48 22.00 -51.22
N ASN A 164 -6.31 22.84 -51.85
CA ASN A 164 -6.52 22.86 -53.29
C ASN A 164 -7.03 21.52 -53.86
N ALA A 165 -7.90 20.83 -53.12
CA ALA A 165 -8.44 19.53 -53.52
C ALA A 165 -9.14 19.60 -54.90
N PRO A 166 -8.86 18.67 -55.84
CA PRO A 166 -9.41 18.71 -57.20
C PRO A 166 -10.94 18.69 -57.25
N VAL A 167 -11.58 18.02 -56.30
CA VAL A 167 -13.05 17.90 -56.20
C VAL A 167 -13.71 19.25 -55.88
N LEU A 168 -12.95 20.16 -55.27
CA LEU A 168 -13.36 21.51 -54.87
C LEU A 168 -12.81 22.61 -55.80
N LYS A 169 -12.05 22.24 -56.84
CA LYS A 169 -11.63 23.16 -57.90
C LYS A 169 -12.82 23.43 -58.83
N GLY A 170 -13.59 24.46 -58.52
CA GLY A 170 -14.69 24.95 -59.35
C GLY A 170 -15.05 26.36 -58.94
N ASP A 171 -15.10 27.26 -59.93
CA ASP A 171 -15.53 28.66 -59.89
C ASP A 171 -15.15 29.44 -58.64
N GLY A 172 -13.92 29.99 -58.63
CA GLY A 172 -13.49 31.31 -58.13
C GLY A 172 -14.02 31.91 -56.82
N LEU A 173 -14.85 31.20 -56.06
CA LEU A 173 -15.65 31.75 -54.99
C LEU A 173 -14.91 31.52 -53.69
N ASN A 174 -14.32 32.57 -53.14
CA ASN A 174 -13.78 32.61 -51.78
C ASN A 174 -14.90 32.74 -50.72
N GLY A 175 -16.10 32.23 -51.03
CA GLY A 175 -17.32 32.35 -50.23
C GLY A 175 -17.42 31.35 -49.07
N ASP A 176 -18.35 31.67 -48.17
CA ASP A 176 -18.72 30.93 -46.96
C ASP A 176 -19.25 29.51 -47.28
N LEU A 177 -19.22 28.62 -46.28
CA LEU A 177 -19.58 27.20 -46.39
C LEU A 177 -20.99 27.01 -46.98
N ASP A 178 -21.94 27.87 -46.58
CA ASP A 178 -23.33 27.87 -47.06
C ASP A 178 -23.44 28.13 -48.58
N GLY A 179 -22.46 28.80 -49.17
CA GLY A 179 -22.39 29.00 -50.62
C GLY A 179 -21.73 27.84 -51.36
N LEU A 180 -20.88 27.05 -50.69
CA LEU A 180 -20.13 25.93 -51.29
C LEU A 180 -20.90 24.60 -51.26
N LEU A 181 -21.64 24.35 -50.19
CA LEU A 181 -22.43 23.13 -50.00
C LEU A 181 -23.44 22.86 -51.14
N PRO A 182 -24.23 23.82 -51.64
CA PRO A 182 -25.17 23.54 -52.74
C PRO A 182 -24.46 23.29 -54.08
N ILE A 183 -23.24 23.78 -54.27
CA ILE A 183 -22.48 23.63 -55.54
C ILE A 183 -21.71 22.30 -55.58
N VAL A 184 -21.24 21.84 -54.42
CA VAL A 184 -20.36 20.66 -54.30
C VAL A 184 -21.09 19.44 -53.72
N GLY A 185 -22.18 19.63 -52.98
CA GLY A 185 -22.87 18.59 -52.21
C GLY A 185 -23.32 17.37 -53.04
N ASP A 186 -23.67 17.57 -54.31
CA ASP A 186 -24.09 16.50 -55.21
C ASP A 186 -22.93 15.78 -55.93
N ARG A 187 -21.67 16.19 -55.71
CA ARG A 187 -20.50 15.56 -56.34
C ARG A 187 -20.16 14.24 -55.66
N ARG A 188 -20.35 13.13 -56.38
CA ARG A 188 -19.99 11.79 -55.90
C ARG A 188 -18.46 11.63 -55.84
N VAL A 189 -17.92 11.44 -54.65
CA VAL A 189 -16.49 11.23 -54.41
C VAL A 189 -16.17 9.72 -54.38
N ARG A 190 -15.08 9.31 -55.02
CA ARG A 190 -14.54 7.93 -54.92
C ARG A 190 -13.28 7.96 -54.06
N TYR A 191 -13.20 7.05 -53.08
CA TYR A 191 -11.99 6.84 -52.29
C TYR A 191 -11.07 5.85 -53.02
N GLY A 192 -9.85 6.27 -53.39
CA GLY A 192 -8.85 5.43 -54.05
C GLY A 192 -7.80 6.22 -54.84
N GLU A 193 -6.69 5.58 -55.23
CA GLU A 193 -5.70 6.15 -56.14
C GLU A 193 -6.32 6.33 -57.53
N VAL A 194 -6.52 7.59 -57.95
CA VAL A 194 -7.03 7.90 -59.29
C VAL A 194 -5.82 8.24 -60.18
N ARG A 195 -5.49 7.34 -61.10
CA ARG A 195 -4.56 7.68 -62.19
C ARG A 195 -5.26 8.63 -63.15
N TYR A 196 -4.81 9.87 -63.21
CA TYR A 196 -5.18 10.78 -64.30
C TYR A 196 -4.50 10.29 -65.57
N SER A 197 -5.29 9.86 -66.56
CA SER A 197 -4.83 9.80 -67.94
C SER A 197 -5.06 11.17 -68.56
N ASP A 198 -3.98 11.89 -68.89
CA ASP A 198 -4.07 13.08 -69.72
C ASP A 198 -4.65 12.70 -71.09
N ALA A 199 -5.89 13.10 -71.34
CA ALA A 199 -6.49 13.07 -72.67
C ALA A 199 -6.21 14.42 -73.33
N ARG A 200 -5.51 14.35 -74.48
CA ARG A 200 -5.18 15.47 -75.35
C ARG A 200 -6.37 15.84 -76.24
#